data_AF-A0A6I3JC06-F1
#
_entry.id   AF-A0A6I3JC06-F1
#
_cell.length_a   1.000
_cell.length_b   1.000
_cell.length_c   1.000
_cell.angle_alpha   90.00
_cell.angle_beta   90.00
_cell.angle_gamma   90.00
#
_symmetry.space_group_name_H-M   'P 1'
#
loop_
_entity.id
_entity.type
_entity.pdbx_description
1 polymer ?
#
loop_
_entity_poly.entity_id
_entity_poly.type
_entity_poly.pdbx_seq_one_letter_code
_entity_poly.pdbx_strand_id
1 'polypeptide(L)'
;MPDPTSSVPVSVLWSHAHRADGAVRLVLVLPAEAPVVAAQVWLRLELGEAALRVPASVEPDEHGLRLSAAVPQDRLAAGLWRLRVRVGRGGPLLGLQARLLLAPDRPVALLPGPRPALRAPAAGGGSPY
;
A
#
# COMPACT_ATOMS: atom_id res chain seq x y z
N MET A 1 12.48 11.17 -15.22
CA MET A 1 12.58 9.93 -14.42
C MET A 1 11.81 10.18 -13.14
N PRO A 2 10.69 9.47 -12.87
CA PRO A 2 9.94 9.69 -11.63
C PRO A 2 10.84 9.36 -10.44
N ASP A 3 10.78 10.20 -9.41
CA ASP A 3 11.56 10.05 -8.18
C ASP A 3 11.22 8.68 -7.54
N PRO A 4 12.20 7.80 -7.28
CA PRO A 4 11.96 6.50 -6.63
C PRO A 4 11.39 6.62 -5.20
N THR A 5 11.36 7.83 -4.63
CA THR A 5 10.73 8.15 -3.35
C THR A 5 9.29 8.63 -3.47
N SER A 6 8.82 8.94 -4.68
CA SER A 6 7.46 9.41 -4.90
C SER A 6 6.47 8.28 -4.58
N SER A 7 5.69 8.51 -3.51
CA SER A 7 4.64 7.62 -3.06
C SER A 7 3.31 8.33 -3.15
N VAL A 8 2.31 7.64 -3.69
CA VAL A 8 0.96 8.16 -3.89
C VAL A 8 0.25 8.15 -2.53
N PRO A 9 -0.29 9.29 -2.07
CA PRO A 9 -1.08 9.34 -0.85
C PRO A 9 -2.34 8.48 -0.98
N VAL A 10 -2.77 7.88 0.12
CA VAL A 10 -3.98 7.07 0.21
C VAL A 10 -4.92 7.74 1.21
N SER A 11 -6.18 7.94 0.84
CA SER A 11 -7.17 8.56 1.71
C SER A 11 -7.40 7.72 2.97
N VAL A 12 -7.31 8.35 4.14
CA VAL A 12 -7.53 7.70 5.43
C VAL A 12 -8.99 7.32 5.65
N LEU A 13 -9.92 8.15 5.17
CA LEU A 13 -11.34 8.02 5.46
C LEU A 13 -12.04 7.00 4.57
N TRP A 14 -11.59 6.88 3.32
CA TRP A 14 -12.28 6.11 2.29
C TRP A 14 -11.56 4.81 1.93
N SER A 15 -10.33 4.62 2.42
CA SER A 15 -9.57 3.40 2.19
C SER A 15 -9.69 2.46 3.36
N HIS A 16 -9.88 1.17 3.07
CA HIS A 16 -10.04 0.14 4.09
C HIS A 16 -9.62 -1.22 3.55
N ALA A 17 -9.44 -2.17 4.47
CA ALA A 17 -9.21 -3.56 4.14
C ALA A 17 -9.96 -4.46 5.12
N HIS A 18 -10.51 -5.56 4.64
CA HIS A 18 -11.25 -6.51 5.47
C HIS A 18 -11.15 -7.93 4.90
N ARG A 19 -11.47 -8.92 5.72
CA ARG A 19 -11.57 -10.32 5.28
C ARG A 19 -12.99 -10.58 4.77
N ALA A 20 -13.10 -11.22 3.61
CA ALA A 20 -14.37 -11.69 3.06
C ALA A 20 -14.09 -12.83 2.07
N ASP A 21 -14.91 -13.88 2.10
CA ASP A 21 -14.88 -14.98 1.12
C ASP A 21 -13.50 -15.65 0.95
N GLY A 22 -12.76 -15.85 2.05
CA GLY A 22 -11.42 -16.45 2.02
C GLY A 22 -10.32 -15.54 1.45
N ALA A 23 -10.62 -14.26 1.23
CA ALA A 23 -9.68 -13.27 0.74
C ALA A 23 -9.59 -12.04 1.66
N VAL A 24 -8.49 -11.31 1.55
CA VAL A 24 -8.38 -9.94 2.02
C VAL A 24 -8.77 -9.01 0.88
N ARG A 25 -9.88 -8.30 1.05
CA ARG A 25 -10.33 -7.26 0.11
C ARG A 25 -9.68 -5.95 0.52
N LEU A 26 -9.03 -5.28 -0.42
CA LEU A 26 -8.46 -3.95 -0.27
C LEU A 26 -9.23 -2.98 -1.15
N VAL A 27 -9.61 -1.84 -0.56
CA VAL A 27 -10.15 -0.69 -1.26
C VAL A 27 -9.28 0.50 -0.87
N LEU A 28 -8.62 1.12 -1.85
CA LEU A 28 -7.76 2.27 -1.67
C LEU A 28 -8.29 3.42 -2.51
N VAL A 29 -8.53 4.57 -1.89
CA VAL A 29 -8.91 5.78 -2.60
C VAL A 29 -7.69 6.68 -2.73
N LEU A 30 -7.34 7.01 -3.97
CA LEU A 30 -6.20 7.81 -4.37
C LEU A 30 -6.69 9.16 -4.92
N PRO A 31 -5.86 10.21 -4.93
CA PRO A 31 -6.19 11.46 -5.61
C PRO A 31 -6.53 11.24 -7.08
N ALA A 32 -7.40 12.08 -7.65
CA ALA A 32 -7.84 11.98 -9.04
C ALA A 32 -6.67 12.09 -10.04
N GLU A 33 -5.66 12.87 -9.68
CA GLU A 33 -4.43 13.11 -10.43
C GLU A 33 -3.38 12.00 -10.27
N ALA A 34 -3.66 10.97 -9.46
CA ALA A 34 -2.73 9.87 -9.28
C ALA A 34 -2.48 9.17 -10.64
N PRO A 35 -1.22 8.84 -10.97
CA PRO A 35 -0.85 8.29 -12.29
C PRO A 35 -1.17 6.78 -12.39
N VAL A 36 -2.39 6.39 -12.04
CA VAL A 36 -2.90 5.02 -11.97
C VAL A 36 -4.05 4.75 -12.95
N VAL A 37 -4.09 5.47 -14.05
CA VAL A 37 -5.12 5.31 -15.09
C VAL A 37 -4.56 4.48 -16.24
N ALA A 38 -4.91 3.20 -16.31
CA ALA A 38 -4.59 2.34 -17.45
C ALA A 38 -5.50 1.10 -17.49
N ALA A 39 -5.61 0.47 -18.66
CA ALA A 39 -6.39 -0.75 -18.88
C ALA A 39 -5.94 -1.94 -18.02
N GLN A 40 -4.74 -1.91 -17.43
CA GLN A 40 -4.24 -2.97 -16.57
C GLN A 40 -3.44 -2.42 -15.40
N VAL A 41 -3.93 -2.68 -14.19
CA VAL A 41 -3.31 -2.25 -12.93
C VAL A 41 -3.06 -3.49 -12.07
N TRP A 42 -1.90 -3.52 -11.40
CA TRP A 42 -1.60 -4.55 -10.42
C TRP A 42 -1.19 -3.92 -9.10
N LEU A 43 -1.71 -4.50 -8.02
CA LEU A 43 -1.24 -4.22 -6.68
C LEU A 43 -0.13 -5.23 -6.34
N ARG A 44 1.01 -4.70 -5.90
CA ARG A 44 2.12 -5.47 -5.33
C ARG A 44 2.12 -5.29 -3.82
N LEU A 45 2.11 -6.40 -3.10
CA LEU A 45 2.25 -6.46 -1.65
C LEU A 45 3.64 -7.01 -1.34
N GLU A 46 4.38 -6.38 -0.42
CA GLU A 46 5.76 -6.77 -0.06
C GLU A 46 5.90 -6.97 1.45
N LEU A 47 6.49 -8.09 1.88
CA LEU A 47 6.81 -8.41 3.28
C LEU A 47 8.24 -9.00 3.34
N GLY A 48 9.21 -8.20 3.75
CA GLY A 48 10.63 -8.59 3.63
C GLY A 48 10.99 -8.89 2.17
N GLU A 49 11.53 -10.08 1.92
CA GLU A 49 11.82 -10.58 0.56
C GLU A 49 10.60 -11.17 -0.16
N ALA A 50 9.51 -11.44 0.57
CA ALA A 50 8.29 -11.95 -0.04
C ALA A 50 7.56 -10.83 -0.80
N ALA A 51 7.12 -11.15 -2.02
CA ALA A 51 6.31 -10.25 -2.82
C ALA A 51 5.17 -10.99 -3.51
N LEU A 52 3.99 -10.38 -3.46
CA LEU A 52 2.78 -10.88 -4.09
C LEU A 52 2.27 -9.85 -5.08
N ARG A 53 1.89 -10.28 -6.28
CA ARG A 53 1.25 -9.42 -7.29
C ARG A 53 -0.17 -9.92 -7.53
N VAL A 54 -1.14 -9.02 -7.41
CA VAL A 54 -2.53 -9.30 -7.70
C VAL A 54 -3.08 -8.29 -8.72
N PRO A 55 -3.99 -8.69 -9.62
CA PRO A 55 -4.76 -7.74 -10.41
C PRO A 55 -5.54 -6.77 -9.51
N ALA A 56 -5.66 -5.53 -9.95
CA ALA A 56 -6.50 -4.53 -9.30
C ALA A 56 -7.37 -3.85 -10.36
N SER A 57 -8.62 -3.53 -9.99
CA SER A 57 -9.46 -2.62 -10.78
C SER A 57 -9.21 -1.18 -10.32
N VAL A 58 -9.36 -0.24 -11.25
CA VAL A 58 -9.33 1.19 -10.96
C VAL A 58 -10.54 1.83 -11.61
N GLU A 59 -11.33 2.54 -10.81
CA GLU A 59 -12.56 3.20 -11.23
C GLU A 59 -12.58 4.63 -10.68
N PRO A 60 -13.18 5.59 -11.41
CA PRO A 60 -13.48 6.91 -10.87
C PRO A 60 -14.39 6.79 -9.64
N ASP A 61 -14.14 7.63 -8.64
CA ASP A 61 -14.88 7.71 -7.38
C ASP A 61 -15.13 9.19 -7.07
N GLU A 62 -16.18 9.50 -6.31
CA GLU A 62 -16.50 10.89 -5.95
C GLU A 62 -15.37 11.57 -5.15
N HIS A 63 -14.48 10.77 -4.52
CA HIS A 63 -13.33 11.23 -3.76
C HIS A 63 -11.98 11.04 -4.50
N GLY A 64 -11.99 10.61 -5.76
CA GLY A 64 -10.79 10.45 -6.59
C GLY A 64 -10.79 9.19 -7.44
N LEU A 65 -9.78 8.34 -7.27
CA LEU A 65 -9.67 7.05 -7.95
C LEU A 65 -9.74 5.91 -6.94
N ARG A 66 -10.70 5.00 -7.11
CA ARG A 66 -10.86 3.81 -6.29
C ARG A 66 -10.10 2.64 -6.91
N LEU A 67 -9.07 2.17 -6.21
CA LEU A 67 -8.35 0.94 -6.52
C LEU A 67 -8.87 -0.21 -5.65
N SER A 68 -9.35 -1.29 -6.29
CA SER A 68 -9.86 -2.46 -5.58
C SER A 68 -9.05 -3.71 -5.94
N ALA A 69 -8.71 -4.51 -4.93
CA ALA A 69 -8.01 -5.79 -5.11
C ALA A 69 -8.49 -6.84 -4.11
N ALA A 70 -8.50 -8.10 -4.53
CA ALA A 70 -8.75 -9.25 -3.66
C ALA A 70 -7.50 -10.13 -3.61
N VAL A 71 -7.05 -10.43 -2.40
CA VAL A 71 -5.84 -11.22 -2.16
C VAL A 71 -6.23 -12.51 -1.43
N PRO A 72 -5.99 -13.69 -2.00
CA PRO A 72 -6.23 -14.95 -1.30
C PRO A 72 -5.50 -15.01 0.03
N GLN A 73 -6.22 -15.37 1.11
CA GLN A 73 -5.70 -15.31 2.47
C GLN A 73 -4.56 -16.31 2.71
N ASP A 74 -4.61 -17.46 2.07
CA ASP A 74 -3.58 -18.51 2.10
C ASP A 74 -2.24 -18.06 1.52
N ARG A 75 -2.23 -17.00 0.71
CA ARG A 75 -1.01 -16.39 0.14
C ARG A 75 -0.43 -15.28 1.00
N LEU A 76 -1.06 -14.98 2.14
CA LEU A 76 -0.68 -13.88 3.02
C LEU A 76 -0.18 -14.40 4.37
N ALA A 77 1.12 -14.24 4.60
CA ALA A 77 1.70 -14.39 5.93
C ALA A 77 1.30 -13.23 6.85
N ALA A 78 1.28 -13.49 8.17
CA ALA A 78 1.15 -12.46 9.18
C ALA A 78 2.33 -11.48 9.11
N GLY A 79 2.06 -10.19 9.27
CA GLY A 79 3.07 -9.14 9.22
C GLY A 79 2.54 -7.82 8.66
N LEU A 80 3.47 -6.87 8.50
CA LEU A 80 3.20 -5.54 7.94
C LEU A 80 3.65 -5.48 6.48
N TRP A 81 2.68 -5.57 5.57
CA TRP A 81 2.90 -5.56 4.13
C TRP A 81 2.94 -4.13 3.59
N ARG A 82 3.90 -3.85 2.72
CA ARG A 82 3.95 -2.59 1.96
C ARG A 82 3.13 -2.73 0.69
N LEU A 83 2.43 -1.67 0.33
CA LEU A 83 1.60 -1.63 -0.87
C LEU A 83 2.28 -0.78 -1.95
N ARG A 84 2.30 -1.30 -3.16
CA ARG A 84 2.79 -0.61 -4.36
C ARG A 84 1.87 -0.89 -5.52
N VAL A 85 1.74 0.04 -6.45
CA VAL A 85 0.92 -0.11 -7.65
C VAL A 85 1.79 -0.10 -8.89
N ARG A 86 1.50 -1.00 -9.84
CA ARG A 86 2.09 -1.01 -11.18
C ARG A 86 0.99 -0.78 -12.19
N VAL A 87 1.26 0.11 -13.14
CA VAL A 87 0.31 0.57 -14.15
C VAL A 87 0.84 0.18 -15.52
N GLY A 88 0.09 -0.62 -16.26
CA GLY A 88 0.49 -1.10 -17.59
C GLY A 88 1.67 -2.09 -17.58
N ARG A 89 1.77 -2.91 -18.63
CA ARG A 89 2.80 -3.95 -18.74
C ARG A 89 4.19 -3.31 -18.79
N GLY A 90 4.97 -3.50 -17.73
CA GLY A 90 6.32 -2.95 -17.61
C GLY A 90 6.40 -1.51 -17.10
N GLY A 91 5.27 -0.91 -16.70
CA GLY A 91 5.28 0.43 -16.13
C GLY A 91 5.96 0.52 -14.75
N PRO A 92 6.20 1.76 -14.28
CA PRO A 92 6.87 2.00 -13.01
C PRO A 92 6.07 1.39 -11.86
N LEU A 93 6.78 1.01 -10.81
CA LEU A 93 6.20 0.56 -9.56
C LEU A 93 6.17 1.75 -8.60
N LEU A 94 4.96 2.24 -8.31
CA LEU A 94 4.74 3.41 -7.46
C LEU A 94 4.46 2.95 -6.03
N GLY A 95 5.11 3.60 -5.05
CA GLY A 95 4.79 3.39 -3.64
C GLY A 95 3.38 3.90 -3.32
N LEU A 96 2.64 3.20 -2.48
CA LEU A 96 1.41 3.72 -1.89
C LEU A 96 1.70 4.09 -0.43
N GLN A 97 1.20 5.24 0.03
CA GLN A 97 1.27 5.65 1.45
C GLN A 97 0.22 4.89 2.27
N ALA A 98 0.28 3.57 2.21
CA ALA A 98 -0.53 2.66 2.99
C ALA A 98 0.22 1.35 3.20
N ARG A 99 -0.02 0.72 4.34
CA ARG A 99 0.49 -0.61 4.68
C ARG A 99 -0.66 -1.48 5.15
N LEU A 100 -0.58 -2.77 4.89
CA LEU A 100 -1.56 -3.75 5.33
C LEU A 100 -0.97 -4.53 6.51
N LEU A 101 -1.60 -4.44 7.67
CA LEU A 101 -1.25 -5.23 8.84
C LEU A 101 -2.15 -6.46 8.93
N LEU A 102 -1.50 -7.62 8.94
CA LEU A 102 -2.12 -8.92 9.08
C LEU A 102 -1.62 -9.59 10.36
N ALA A 103 -2.55 -10.05 11.18
CA ALA A 103 -2.26 -10.92 12.31
C ALA A 103 -3.22 -12.13 12.28
N PRO A 104 -2.80 -13.30 12.82
CA PRO A 104 -3.70 -14.43 13.01
C PRO A 104 -4.87 -14.02 13.90
N ASP A 105 -6.09 -14.44 13.54
CA ASP A 105 -7.31 -14.26 14.34
C ASP A 105 -7.64 -12.81 14.73
N ARG A 106 -7.05 -11.83 14.03
CA ARG A 106 -7.33 -10.41 14.22
C ARG A 106 -7.95 -9.81 12.96
N PRO A 107 -8.74 -8.72 13.12
CA PRO A 107 -9.14 -7.89 12.00
C PRO A 107 -7.93 -7.43 11.20
N VAL A 108 -8.10 -7.37 9.89
CA VAL A 108 -7.12 -6.75 8.99
C VAL A 108 -7.14 -5.25 9.21
N ALA A 109 -5.97 -4.63 9.30
CA ALA A 109 -5.86 -3.19 9.41
C ALA A 109 -5.13 -2.59 8.21
N LEU A 110 -5.71 -1.54 7.63
CA LEU A 110 -5.03 -0.68 6.67
C LEU A 110 -4.45 0.51 7.42
N LEU A 111 -3.14 0.73 7.30
CA LEU A 111 -2.40 1.78 7.97
C LEU A 111 -1.96 2.84 6.94
N PRO A 112 -2.79 3.87 6.69
CA PRO A 112 -2.47 4.95 5.77
C PRO A 112 -1.33 5.84 6.29
N GLY A 113 -0.79 6.66 5.40
CA GLY A 113 0.24 7.65 5.69
C GLY A 113 1.67 7.17 5.39
N PRO A 114 2.63 8.12 5.40
CA PRO A 114 4.02 7.84 5.08
C PRO A 114 4.62 6.84 6.07
N ARG A 115 5.68 6.16 5.64
CA ARG A 115 6.45 5.32 6.56
C ARG A 115 7.00 6.21 7.67
N PRO A 116 6.79 5.90 8.96
CA PRO A 116 7.45 6.59 10.05
C PRO A 116 8.95 6.56 9.79
N ALA A 117 9.55 7.74 9.64
CA ALA A 117 10.99 7.85 9.69
C ALA A 117 11.38 7.52 11.13
N LEU A 118 12.00 6.37 11.35
CA LEU A 118 12.68 6.13 12.61
C LEU A 118 13.83 7.14 12.66
N ARG A 119 13.64 8.26 13.35
CA ARG A 119 14.79 9.09 13.73
C ARG A 119 15.59 8.23 14.69
N ALA A 120 16.80 7.84 14.28
CA ALA A 120 17.76 7.34 15.24
C ALA A 120 17.90 8.40 16.35
N PRO A 121 17.91 8.02 17.64
CA PRO A 121 18.25 8.96 18.68
C PRO A 121 19.60 9.57 18.30
N ALA A 122 19.68 10.90 18.31
CA ALA A 122 20.95 11.58 18.10
C ALA A 122 21.94 10.95 19.10
N ALA A 123 22.97 10.28 18.58
CA ALA A 123 24.05 9.82 19.43
C ALA A 123 24.54 11.04 20.18
N GLY A 124 24.37 11.03 21.51
CA GLY A 124 24.81 12.13 22.37
C GLY A 124 26.30 12.34 22.16
N GLY A 125 26.63 13.28 21.27
CA GLY A 125 27.96 13.84 21.17
C GLY A 125 28.14 14.68 22.42
N GLY A 126 28.96 14.16 23.33
CA GLY A 126 29.19 14.72 24.65
C GLY A 126 29.53 16.20 24.61
N SER A 127 29.05 16.91 25.62
CA SER A 127 29.68 18.12 26.12
C SER A 127 30.71 17.67 27.14
N PRO A 128 32.02 17.69 26.82
CA PRO A 128 33.01 18.08 27.81
C PRO A 128 33.06 19.61 27.82
N TYR A 129 33.24 20.16 29.02
CA TYR A 129 33.28 21.59 29.39
C TYR A 129 31.94 22.21 29.73
#